data_AF-A0A328ALB0-F1
#
_entry.id   AF-A0A328ALB0-F1
#
_cell.length_a   1.000
_cell.length_b   1.000
_cell.length_c   1.000
_cell.angle_alpha   90.00
_cell.angle_beta   90.00
_cell.angle_gamma   90.00
#
_symmetry.space_group_name_H-M   'P 1'
#
loop_
_entity.id
_entity.type
_entity.pdbx_description
1 polymer ?
#
loop_
_entity_poly.entity_id
_entity_poly.type
_entity_poly.pdbx_seq_one_letter_code
_entity_poly.pdbx_strand_id
1 'polypeptide(L)' 'MSFTESALDPEAMNQARTLLEKPQPRERIWPVLGAAGLLAISALAFATAMIMAPPVISEHVLKSAP' A
#
# COMPACT_ATOMS: atom_id res chain seq x y z
N MET A 1 51.62 -30.41 -9.61
CA MET A 1 50.59 -29.51 -9.05
C MET A 1 50.53 -28.28 -9.92
N SER A 2 49.48 -28.15 -10.75
CA SER A 2 49.33 -27.02 -11.65
C SER A 2 48.66 -25.87 -10.90
N PHE A 3 49.22 -24.66 -11.03
CA PHE A 3 48.73 -23.42 -10.41
C PHE A 3 47.34 -22.97 -10.91
N THR A 4 46.74 -23.74 -11.83
CA THR A 4 45.43 -23.47 -12.44
C THR A 4 44.25 -23.93 -11.57
N GLU A 5 44.45 -24.83 -10.60
CA GLU A 5 43.39 -25.21 -9.65
C GLU A 5 43.08 -24.09 -8.62
N SER A 6 43.89 -23.03 -8.62
CA SER A 6 43.76 -21.89 -7.69
C SER A 6 42.89 -20.74 -8.24
N ALA A 7 42.32 -20.86 -9.44
CA ALA A 7 41.39 -19.86 -9.96
C ALA A 7 39.97 -20.26 -9.57
N LEU A 8 39.55 -19.82 -8.39
CA LEU A 8 38.15 -19.88 -7.96
C LEU A 8 37.24 -19.42 -9.10
N ASP A 9 36.40 -20.32 -9.60
CA ASP A 9 35.44 -19.99 -10.63
C ASP A 9 34.49 -18.89 -10.09
N PRO A 10 34.48 -17.70 -10.70
CA PRO A 10 33.66 -16.59 -10.23
C PRO A 10 32.16 -16.91 -10.29
N GLU A 11 31.73 -17.78 -11.21
CA GLU A 11 30.33 -18.22 -11.28
C GLU A 11 29.97 -19.13 -10.11
N ALA A 12 30.80 -20.15 -9.82
CA ALA A 12 30.63 -21.00 -8.64
C ALA A 12 30.64 -20.20 -7.32
N MET A 13 31.51 -19.19 -7.21
CA MET A 13 31.53 -18.30 -6.04
C MET A 13 30.26 -17.46 -5.92
N ASN A 14 29.73 -16.96 -7.03
CA ASN A 14 28.49 -16.18 -7.03
C ASN A 14 27.30 -17.06 -6.64
N GLN A 15 27.23 -18.27 -7.17
CA GLN A 15 26.20 -19.25 -6.82
C GLN A 15 26.28 -19.66 -5.35
N ALA A 16 27.48 -19.87 -4.81
CA ALA A 16 27.64 -20.13 -3.38
C ALA A 16 27.17 -18.94 -2.53
N ARG A 17 27.42 -17.70 -2.97
CA ARG A 17 26.94 -16.49 -2.27
C ARG A 17 25.43 -16.38 -2.27
N THR A 18 24.76 -16.63 -3.38
CA THR A 18 23.28 -16.54 -3.44
C THR A 18 22.60 -17.62 -2.59
N LEU A 19 23.19 -18.82 -2.50
CA LEU A 19 22.69 -19.89 -1.63
C LEU A 19 22.89 -19.61 -0.15
N LEU A 20 23.95 -18.87 0.20
CA LEU A 20 24.26 -18.45 1.57
C LEU A 20 23.58 -17.13 1.96
N GLU A 21 22.98 -16.43 0.99
CA GLU A 21 22.33 -15.15 1.23
C GLU A 21 21.11 -15.36 2.13
N LYS A 22 21.06 -14.60 3.22
CA LYS A 22 19.96 -14.71 4.18
C LYS A 22 18.65 -14.33 3.49
N PRO A 23 17.55 -15.08 3.67
CA PRO A 23 16.26 -14.71 3.12
C PRO A 23 15.91 -13.28 3.51
N GLN A 24 15.69 -12.42 2.51
CA GLN A 24 15.30 -11.05 2.78
C GLN A 24 13.95 -11.02 3.50
N PRO A 25 13.80 -10.17 4.53
CA PRO A 25 12.53 -10.03 5.22
C PRO A 25 11.48 -9.55 4.22
N ARG A 26 10.40 -10.33 4.06
CA ARG A 26 9.26 -9.92 3.23
C ARG A 26 8.67 -8.63 3.78
N GLU A 27 8.50 -7.64 2.88
CA GLU A 27 7.81 -6.41 3.23
C GLU A 27 6.39 -6.70 3.73
N ARG A 28 6.02 -6.06 4.84
CA ARG A 28 4.67 -6.20 5.41
C ARG A 28 3.71 -5.31 4.63
N ILE A 29 3.00 -5.90 3.67
CA ILE A 29 1.96 -5.22 2.87
C ILE A 29 0.65 -5.06 3.67
N TRP A 30 0.45 -5.89 4.70
CA TRP A 30 -0.77 -5.90 5.54
C TRP A 30 -1.22 -4.55 6.10
N PRO A 31 -0.33 -3.67 6.62
CA PRO A 31 -0.74 -2.37 7.13
C PRO A 31 -1.29 -1.45 6.03
N VAL A 32 -0.69 -1.49 4.83
CA VAL A 32 -1.15 -0.71 3.66
C VAL A 32 -2.53 -1.19 3.23
N LEU A 33 -2.72 -2.51 3.18
CA LEU A 33 -4.02 -3.11 2.84
C LEU A 33 -5.10 -2.74 3.87
N GLY A 34 -4.74 -2.75 5.17
CA GLY A 34 -5.64 -2.33 6.24
C GLY A 34 -6.04 -0.85 6.15
N ALA A 35 -5.08 0.03 5.88
CA ALA A 35 -5.35 1.46 5.69
C ALA A 35 -6.28 1.72 4.50
N ALA A 36 -6.03 1.05 3.36
CA ALA A 36 -6.90 1.12 2.18
C ALA A 36 -8.32 0.60 2.47
N GLY A 37 -8.43 -0.48 3.24
CA GLY A 37 -9.72 -1.03 3.67
C GLY A 37 -10.52 -0.05 4.55
N LEU A 38 -9.87 0.58 5.53
CA LEU A 38 -10.53 1.58 6.39
C LEU A 38 -11.03 2.79 5.59
N LEU A 39 -10.25 3.25 4.61
CA LEU A 39 -10.67 4.32 3.69
C LEU A 39 -11.92 3.90 2.91
N ALA A 40 -11.92 2.71 2.31
CA ALA A 40 -13.07 2.22 1.55
C ALA A 40 -14.34 2.16 2.42
N ILE A 41 -14.22 1.68 3.66
CA ILE A 41 -15.34 1.61 4.60
C ILE A 41 -15.85 3.01 4.98
N SER A 42 -14.96 3.97 5.25
CA SER A 42 -15.38 5.33 5.60
C SER A 42 -16.06 6.05 4.44
N ALA A 43 -15.58 5.85 3.22
CA ALA A 43 -16.22 6.38 2.01
C ALA A 43 -17.64 5.82 1.81
N LEU A 44 -17.81 4.51 2.00
CA LEU A 44 -19.14 3.88 1.93
C LEU A 44 -20.08 4.44 2.99
N ALA A 45 -19.64 4.56 4.25
CA ALA A 45 -20.45 5.11 5.33
C ALA A 45 -20.88 6.56 5.05
N PHE A 46 -19.97 7.39 4.53
CA PHE A 46 -20.28 8.76 4.15
C PHE A 46 -21.29 8.83 3.00
N ALA A 47 -21.12 8.02 1.96
CA ALA A 47 -22.07 7.94 0.86
C ALA A 47 -23.46 7.51 1.34
N THR A 48 -23.53 6.50 2.22
CA THR A 48 -24.79 6.06 2.84
C THR A 48 -25.45 7.19 3.64
N ALA A 49 -24.69 7.96 4.41
CA ALA A 49 -25.23 9.10 5.15
C ALA A 49 -25.83 10.16 4.23
N MET A 50 -25.18 10.47 3.11
CA MET A 50 -25.68 11.42 2.12
C MET A 50 -26.97 10.93 1.43
N ILE A 51 -27.09 9.63 1.19
CA ILE A 51 -28.30 9.02 0.62
C ILE A 51 -29.47 9.09 1.62
N MET A 52 -29.18 8.89 2.91
CA MET A 52 -30.21 8.83 3.95
C MET A 52 -30.58 10.22 4.51
N ALA A 53 -29.79 11.25 4.23
CA ALA A 53 -30.02 12.59 4.74
C ALA A 53 -31.36 13.16 4.22
N PRO A 54 -32.20 13.76 5.08
CA PRO A 54 -33.42 14.43 4.64
C PRO A 54 -33.06 15.63 3.75
N PRO A 55 -33.90 15.95 2.74
CA PRO A 55 -33.62 17.05 1.83
C PRO A 55 -33.55 18.36 2.61
N VAL A 56 -32.41 19.06 2.50
CA VAL A 56 -32.24 20.39 3.07
C VAL A 56 -33.11 21.38 2.28
N ILE A 57 -34.25 21.74 2.86
CA ILE A 57 -35.12 22.80 2.32
C ILE A 57 -34.42 24.13 2.58
N SER A 58 -33.72 24.64 1.57
CA SER A 58 -33.15 25.98 1.61
C SER A 58 -34.22 26.98 1.19
N GLU A 59 -34.76 27.77 2.13
CA GLU A 59 -35.62 28.91 1.80
C GLU A 59 -34.78 30.11 1.33
N HIS A 60 -35.14 30.67 0.18
CA HIS A 60 -34.50 31.86 -0.36
C HIS A 60 -35.04 33.09 0.39
N VAL A 61 -34.32 33.58 1.39
CA VAL A 61 -34.72 34.78 2.14
C VAL A 61 -34.54 36.00 1.23
N LEU A 62 -35.62 36.40 0.56
CA LEU A 62 -35.70 37.69 -0.11
C LEU A 62 -35.67 38.78 0.96
N LYS A 63 -34.48 39.31 1.23
CA LYS A 63 -34.30 40.51 2.04
C LYS A 63 -34.84 41.70 1.26
N SER A 64 -36.14 41.99 1.41
CA SER A 64 -36.73 43.26 1.01
C SER A 64 -36.03 44.38 1.80
N ALA A 65 -35.24 45.19 1.10
CA ALA A 65 -34.63 46.39 1.64
C ALA A 65 -35.71 47.48 1.84
N PRO A 66 -35.59 48.33 2.88
CA PRO A 66 -36.58 49.34 3.25
C PRO A 66 -36.70 50.49 2.25
#